data_AF-A0A4U0VYD6-F1
#
_entry.id   AF-A0A4U0VYD6-F1
#
_cell.length_a   1.000
_cell.length_b   1.000
_cell.length_c   1.000
_cell.angle_alpha   90.00
_cell.angle_beta   90.00
_cell.angle_gamma   90.00
#
_symmetry.space_group_name_H-M   'P 1'
#
loop_
_entity.id
_entity.type
_entity.pdbx_description
1 polymer ?
#
loop_
_entity_poly.entity_id
_entity_poly.type
_entity_poly.pdbx_seq_one_letter_code
_entity_poly.pdbx_strand_id
1 'polypeptide(L)'
;MTFASNEYRLLVVDSVMACFRVDYTGRGELAERQQKLGQFLTKMTHMAEEFNVCVFMTNQVQSDPGASALFASADGRKPVGGHILAHLSTTRILLRKGRGEERVAKVMDSPDCPEREATYVITNGGINDPEK
;
A
#
# COMPACT_ATOMS: atom_id res chain seq x y z
N MET A 1 -0.96 4.26 27.00
CA MET A 1 -0.42 3.16 26.18
C MET A 1 0.83 3.67 25.49
N THR A 2 1.97 3.04 25.72
CA THR A 2 3.28 3.48 25.21
C THR A 2 3.89 2.32 24.42
N PHE A 3 4.32 2.57 23.19
CA PHE A 3 4.99 1.55 22.37
C PHE A 3 6.30 1.05 23.00
N ALA A 4 6.88 1.81 23.92
CA ALA A 4 8.06 1.47 24.70
C ALA A 4 7.90 0.23 25.61
N SER A 5 6.67 -0.22 25.90
CA SER A 5 6.46 -1.45 26.68
C SER A 5 6.74 -2.73 25.88
N ASN A 6 6.94 -2.60 24.55
CA ASN A 6 7.19 -3.72 23.64
C ASN A 6 6.02 -4.73 23.58
N GLU A 7 4.81 -4.31 23.97
CA GLU A 7 3.59 -5.11 23.95
C GLU A 7 2.94 -5.17 22.55
N TYR A 8 3.31 -4.23 21.67
CA TYR A 8 2.79 -4.14 20.31
C TYR A 8 3.77 -4.72 19.30
N ARG A 9 3.23 -5.33 18.24
CA ARG A 9 4.01 -5.96 17.15
C ARG A 9 3.59 -5.52 15.75
N LEU A 10 2.41 -4.91 15.62
CA LEU A 10 1.82 -4.49 14.35
C LEU A 10 1.13 -3.14 14.52
N LEU A 11 1.43 -2.21 13.62
CA LEU A 11 0.74 -0.95 13.43
C LEU A 11 0.08 -0.95 12.05
N VAL A 12 -1.24 -0.79 12.01
CA VAL A 12 -2.01 -0.72 10.76
C VAL A 12 -2.43 0.71 10.47
N VAL A 13 -2.09 1.22 9.28
CA VAL A 13 -2.56 2.52 8.76
C VAL A 13 -3.48 2.26 7.58
N ASP A 14 -4.78 2.36 7.81
CA ASP A 14 -5.81 2.21 6.79
C ASP A 14 -6.56 3.55 6.61
N SER A 15 -6.27 4.36 5.59
CA SER A 15 -5.27 4.18 4.53
C SER A 15 -4.32 5.37 4.48
N VAL A 16 -3.10 5.13 4.00
CA VAL A 16 -2.03 6.15 4.03
C VAL A 16 -2.36 7.40 3.22
N MET A 17 -3.19 7.30 2.18
CA MET A 17 -3.52 8.43 1.31
C MET A 17 -4.91 9.04 1.56
N ALA A 18 -5.71 8.52 2.50
CA ALA A 18 -7.08 9.01 2.71
C ALA A 18 -7.13 10.51 3.04
N CYS A 19 -6.48 10.94 4.13
CA CYS A 19 -6.48 12.35 4.55
C CYS A 19 -5.74 13.24 3.54
N PHE A 20 -4.57 12.80 3.04
CA PHE A 20 -3.78 13.59 2.08
C PHE A 20 -4.51 13.89 0.76
N ARG A 21 -5.53 13.12 0.38
CA ARG A 21 -6.34 13.38 -0.81
C ARG A 21 -7.46 14.38 -0.58
N VAL A 22 -7.89 14.54 0.68
CA VAL A 22 -8.95 15.47 1.07
C VAL A 22 -8.35 16.82 1.45
N ASP A 23 -7.28 16.80 2.24
CA ASP A 23 -6.67 18.01 2.81
C ASP A 23 -5.83 18.81 1.81
N TYR A 24 -5.37 18.15 0.74
CA TYR A 24 -4.57 18.77 -0.32
C TYR A 24 -5.19 18.50 -1.68
N THR A 25 -5.72 19.55 -2.29
CA THR A 25 -6.54 19.51 -3.50
C THR A 25 -5.88 20.26 -4.67
N GLY A 26 -6.09 19.72 -5.87
CA GLY A 26 -5.55 20.32 -7.09
C GLY A 26 -4.03 20.19 -7.23
N ARG A 27 -3.51 20.79 -8.31
CA ARG A 27 -2.07 20.70 -8.65
C ARG A 27 -1.20 21.65 -7.83
N GLY A 28 -1.75 22.78 -7.37
CA GLY A 28 -1.01 23.78 -6.60
C GLY A 28 -0.46 23.26 -5.27
N GLU A 29 -1.20 22.36 -4.63
CA GLU A 29 -0.85 21.80 -3.31
C GLU A 29 -0.07 20.48 -3.41
N LEU A 30 0.25 20.04 -4.64
CA LEU A 30 0.91 18.75 -4.88
C LEU A 30 2.27 18.66 -4.18
N ALA A 31 3.07 19.72 -4.27
CA ALA A 31 4.42 19.75 -3.68
C ALA A 31 4.35 19.65 -2.15
N GLU A 32 3.48 20.45 -1.52
CA GLU A 32 3.29 20.43 -0.07
C GLU A 32 2.79 19.06 0.40
N ARG A 33 1.79 18.49 -0.30
CA ARG A 33 1.29 17.15 -0.03
C ARG A 33 2.42 16.11 -0.07
N GLN A 34 3.29 16.15 -1.08
CA GLN A 34 4.39 15.20 -1.22
C GLN A 34 5.44 15.34 -0.10
N GLN A 35 5.74 16.57 0.33
CA GLN A 35 6.64 16.81 1.47
C GLN A 35 6.06 16.29 2.78
N LYS A 36 4.78 16.57 3.05
CA LYS A 36 4.09 16.13 4.27
C LYS A 36 3.91 14.61 4.29
N LEU A 37 3.60 13.99 3.15
CA LEU A 37 3.57 12.54 2.99
C LEU A 37 4.95 11.92 3.28
N GLY A 38 6.02 12.50 2.75
CA GLY A 38 7.39 12.04 3.02
C GLY A 38 7.71 12.07 4.52
N GLN A 39 7.41 13.19 5.19
CA GLN A 39 7.59 13.31 6.65
C GLN A 39 6.78 12.27 7.44
N PHE A 40 5.54 12.00 7.02
CA PHE A 40 4.71 10.98 7.64
C PHE A 40 5.33 9.58 7.49
N LEU A 41 5.73 9.21 6.26
CA LEU A 41 6.31 7.91 5.96
C LEU A 41 7.66 7.70 6.68
N THR A 42 8.53 8.71 6.73
CA THR A 42 9.77 8.64 7.51
C THR A 42 9.50 8.40 8.99
N LYS A 43 8.48 9.03 9.57
CA LYS A 43 8.07 8.75 10.95
C LYS A 43 7.57 7.31 11.12
N MET A 44 6.86 6.76 10.13
CA MET A 44 6.44 5.35 10.17
C MET A 44 7.64 4.39 10.13
N THR A 45 8.65 4.68 9.32
CA THR A 45 9.91 3.92 9.30
C THR A 45 10.61 3.97 10.65
N HIS A 46 10.75 5.16 11.25
CA HIS A 46 11.35 5.29 12.58
C HIS A 46 10.54 4.54 13.65
N MET A 47 9.20 4.57 13.59
CA MET A 47 8.35 3.78 14.50
C MET A 47 8.62 2.28 14.36
N ALA A 48 8.78 1.78 13.13
CA ALA A 48 9.09 0.37 12.88
C ALA A 48 10.44 -0.04 13.47
N GLU A 49 11.46 0.80 13.27
CA GLU A 49 12.83 0.56 13.71
C GLU A 49 13.00 0.71 15.24
N GLU A 50 12.43 1.77 15.81
CA GLU A 50 12.57 2.10 17.24
C GLU A 50 11.84 1.10 18.13
N PHE A 51 10.64 0.66 17.73
CA PHE A 51 9.78 -0.18 18.57
C PHE A 51 9.70 -1.64 18.09
N ASN A 52 10.42 -2.00 17.02
CA ASN A 52 10.39 -3.33 16.42
C ASN A 52 8.95 -3.80 16.12
N VAL A 53 8.21 -2.94 15.42
CA VAL A 53 6.83 -3.21 14.99
C VAL A 53 6.75 -3.28 13.47
N CYS A 54 5.92 -4.19 12.96
CA CYS A 54 5.56 -4.19 11.55
C CYS A 54 4.60 -3.03 11.27
N VAL A 55 4.90 -2.19 10.29
CA VAL A 55 3.97 -1.15 9.83
C VAL A 55 3.30 -1.62 8.54
N PHE A 56 2.00 -1.89 8.61
CA PHE A 56 1.20 -2.32 7.47
C PHE A 56 0.28 -1.18 7.02
N MET A 57 0.39 -0.78 5.76
CA MET A 57 -0.35 0.36 5.22
C MET A 57 -1.19 -0.06 4.01
N THR A 58 -2.44 0.37 3.98
CA THR A 58 -3.28 0.26 2.78
C THR A 58 -3.19 1.54 1.96
N ASN A 59 -3.43 1.44 0.66
CA ASN A 59 -3.43 2.58 -0.24
C ASN A 59 -4.50 2.43 -1.33
N GLN A 60 -5.09 3.53 -1.75
CA GLN A 60 -5.99 3.54 -2.90
C GLN A 60 -5.25 3.55 -4.22
N VAL A 61 -5.95 3.11 -5.26
CA VAL A 61 -5.56 3.24 -6.66
C VAL A 61 -6.46 4.25 -7.37
N GLN A 62 -5.99 4.81 -8.48
CA GLN A 62 -6.75 5.68 -9.36
C GLN A 62 -6.58 5.23 -10.81
N SER A 63 -7.57 5.53 -11.65
CA SER A 63 -7.49 5.29 -13.10
C SER A 63 -6.34 6.10 -13.71
N ASP A 64 -5.69 5.55 -14.73
CA ASP A 64 -4.67 6.25 -15.50
C ASP A 64 -5.08 6.46 -16.97
N PRO A 65 -6.02 7.38 -17.27
CA PRO A 65 -6.59 7.55 -18.61
C PRO A 65 -5.58 8.09 -19.64
N GLY A 66 -4.45 8.65 -19.18
CA GLY A 66 -3.38 9.16 -20.04
C GLY A 66 -2.32 8.13 -20.37
N ALA A 67 -2.34 6.95 -19.75
CA ALA A 67 -1.41 5.87 -20.08
C ALA A 67 -1.78 5.30 -21.47
N SER A 68 -0.83 5.31 -22.40
CA SER A 68 -0.97 4.55 -23.64
C SER A 68 -1.27 3.09 -23.30
N ALA A 69 -2.10 2.41 -24.09
CA ALA A 69 -2.46 1.01 -23.87
C ALA A 69 -1.22 0.08 -23.77
N LEU A 70 -0.08 0.50 -24.33
CA LEU A 70 1.21 -0.20 -24.23
C LEU A 70 1.91 -0.07 -22.87
N PHE A 71 1.58 0.95 -22.08
CA PHE A 71 2.20 1.26 -20.78
C PHE A 71 1.20 1.27 -19.62
N ALA A 72 -0.08 1.03 -19.90
CA ALA A 72 -1.08 0.85 -18.86
C ALA A 72 -0.76 -0.42 -18.06
N SER A 73 -0.93 -0.35 -16.73
CA SER A 73 -0.92 -1.55 -15.91
C SER A 73 -1.99 -2.53 -16.40
N ALA A 74 -1.79 -3.83 -16.18
CA ALA A 74 -2.74 -4.86 -16.59
C ALA A 74 -4.16 -4.65 -16.04
N ASP A 75 -4.33 -3.83 -14.99
CA ASP A 75 -5.62 -3.50 -14.40
C ASP A 75 -6.10 -2.05 -14.70
N GLY A 76 -5.36 -1.29 -15.51
CA GLY A 76 -5.65 0.10 -15.90
C GLY A 76 -5.56 1.14 -14.78
N ARG A 77 -5.06 0.76 -13.60
CA ARG A 77 -5.00 1.59 -12.39
C ARG A 77 -3.57 1.73 -11.89
N LYS A 78 -3.28 2.87 -11.26
CA LYS A 78 -2.00 3.14 -10.60
C LYS A 78 -2.22 3.45 -9.11
N PRO A 79 -1.27 3.07 -8.23
CA PRO A 79 -1.33 3.45 -6.83
C PRO A 79 -1.21 4.98 -6.68
N VAL A 80 -1.95 5.54 -5.73
CA VAL A 80 -1.86 6.96 -5.37
C VAL A 80 -0.63 7.20 -4.48
N GLY A 81 -0.09 8.42 -4.44
CA GLY A 81 1.06 8.77 -3.58
C GLY A 81 2.36 9.05 -4.33
N GLY A 82 2.45 8.61 -5.60
CA GLY A 82 3.59 8.93 -6.47
C GLY A 82 4.90 8.28 -6.04
N HIS A 83 6.02 8.84 -6.49
CA HIS A 83 7.35 8.29 -6.23
C HIS A 83 7.73 8.31 -4.74
N ILE A 84 7.28 9.30 -3.97
CA ILE A 84 7.56 9.37 -2.53
C ILE A 84 7.08 8.11 -1.82
N LEU A 85 5.82 7.71 -2.02
CA LEU A 85 5.30 6.49 -1.41
C LEU A 85 5.99 5.25 -1.97
N ALA A 86 6.27 5.21 -3.27
CA ALA A 86 6.94 4.06 -3.90
C ALA A 86 8.35 3.81 -3.37
N HIS A 87 9.12 4.86 -3.07
CA HIS A 87 10.49 4.74 -2.57
C HIS A 87 10.58 4.46 -1.07
N LEU A 88 9.63 4.97 -0.28
CA LEU A 88 9.65 4.81 1.18
C LEU A 88 8.95 3.53 1.65
N SER A 89 8.19 2.86 0.78
CA SER A 89 7.65 1.53 1.05
C SER A 89 8.67 0.44 0.72
N THR A 90 8.89 -0.51 1.64
CA THR A 90 9.83 -1.63 1.43
C THR A 90 9.24 -2.75 0.58
N THR A 91 8.01 -3.17 0.88
CA THR A 91 7.32 -4.25 0.17
C THR A 91 5.93 -3.79 -0.25
N ARG A 92 5.58 -3.99 -1.52
CA ARG A 92 4.29 -3.58 -2.09
C ARG A 92 3.57 -4.77 -2.68
N ILE A 93 2.33 -4.97 -2.24
CA ILE A 93 1.44 -6.02 -2.75
C ILE A 93 0.25 -5.36 -3.46
N LEU A 94 0.04 -5.71 -4.72
CA LEU A 94 -1.15 -5.33 -5.48
C LEU A 94 -2.22 -6.40 -5.30
N LEU A 95 -3.39 -6.00 -4.79
CA LEU A 95 -4.56 -6.87 -4.64
C LEU A 95 -5.54 -6.61 -5.78
N ARG A 96 -5.91 -7.64 -6.53
CA ARG A 96 -6.90 -7.58 -7.61
C ARG A 96 -7.97 -8.66 -7.47
N LYS A 97 -9.15 -8.39 -8.02
CA LYS A 97 -10.22 -9.39 -8.09
C LYS A 97 -9.81 -10.50 -9.08
N GLY A 98 -9.98 -11.75 -8.67
CA GLY A 98 -9.80 -12.94 -9.50
C GLY A 98 -11.11 -13.38 -10.15
N ARG A 99 -11.23 -14.67 -10.49
CA ARG A 99 -12.47 -15.27 -11.01
C ARG A 99 -13.39 -15.68 -9.85
N GLY A 100 -14.68 -15.38 -9.96
CA GLY A 100 -15.64 -15.73 -8.91
C GLY A 100 -15.28 -15.07 -7.56
N GLU A 101 -15.10 -15.91 -6.54
CA GLU A 101 -14.74 -15.47 -5.18
C GLU A 101 -13.22 -15.32 -4.96
N GLU A 102 -12.41 -15.72 -5.93
CA GLU A 102 -10.97 -15.59 -5.83
C GLU A 102 -10.50 -14.13 -5.87
N ARG A 103 -9.35 -13.91 -5.26
CA ARG A 103 -8.54 -12.69 -5.27
C ARG A 103 -7.12 -13.07 -5.60
N VAL A 104 -6.37 -12.14 -6.17
CA VAL A 104 -4.96 -12.34 -6.50
C VAL A 104 -4.14 -11.26 -5.81
N ALA A 105 -3.11 -11.68 -5.10
CA ALA A 105 -2.09 -10.83 -4.50
C ALA A 105 -0.81 -10.95 -5.34
N LYS A 106 -0.34 -9.84 -5.91
CA LYS A 106 0.92 -9.76 -6.64
C LYS A 106 1.95 -8.98 -5.85
N VAL A 107 3.13 -9.55 -5.61
CA VAL A 107 4.29 -8.78 -5.15
C VAL A 107 4.73 -7.88 -6.31
N MET A 108 4.57 -6.58 -6.14
CA MET A 108 4.96 -5.56 -7.13
C MET A 108 6.42 -5.16 -6.97
N ASP A 109 6.89 -5.14 -5.72
CA ASP A 109 8.23 -4.69 -5.36
C ASP A 109 8.56 -5.20 -3.95
N SER A 110 9.77 -5.72 -3.76
CA SER A 110 10.28 -6.17 -2.46
C SER A 110 11.78 -6.44 -2.58
N PRO A 111 12.60 -6.09 -1.58
CA PRO A 111 14.02 -6.46 -1.56
C PRO A 111 14.23 -7.97 -1.42
N ASP A 112 13.34 -8.66 -0.68
CA ASP A 112 13.55 -10.06 -0.29
C ASP A 112 12.74 -11.06 -1.13
N CYS A 113 11.75 -10.58 -1.89
CA CYS A 113 10.82 -11.43 -2.63
C CYS A 113 10.78 -11.05 -4.11
N PRO A 114 11.04 -11.97 -5.04
CA PRO A 114 10.84 -11.70 -6.46
C PRO A 114 9.35 -11.54 -6.77
N GLU A 115 9.03 -10.86 -7.88
CA GLU A 115 7.65 -10.73 -8.37
C GLU A 115 6.99 -12.11 -8.52
N ARG A 116 5.91 -12.34 -7.77
CA ARG A 116 5.05 -13.53 -7.85
C ARG A 116 3.62 -13.15 -7.54
N GLU A 117 2.70 -14.00 -7.98
CA GLU A 117 1.28 -13.92 -7.65
C GLU A 117 0.86 -15.11 -6.78
N ALA A 118 -0.11 -14.88 -5.90
CA ALA A 118 -0.79 -15.90 -5.11
C ALA A 118 -2.31 -15.67 -5.18
N THR A 119 -3.08 -16.75 -5.34
CA THR A 119 -4.54 -16.71 -5.30
C THR A 119 -5.02 -16.97 -3.87
N TYR A 120 -6.03 -16.23 -3.43
CA TYR A 120 -6.65 -16.39 -2.12
C TYR A 120 -8.16 -16.15 -2.22
N VAL A 121 -8.91 -16.59 -1.22
CA VAL A 121 -10.34 -16.28 -1.05
C VAL A 121 -10.58 -15.52 0.25
N ILE A 122 -11.69 -14.78 0.32
CA ILE A 122 -12.14 -14.12 1.54
C ILE A 122 -13.35 -14.88 2.06
N THR A 123 -13.23 -15.46 3.25
CA THR A 123 -14.26 -16.24 3.93
C THR A 123 -14.77 -15.50 5.16
N ASN A 124 -15.80 -16.04 5.83
CA ASN A 124 -16.24 -15.51 7.14
C ASN A 124 -15.16 -15.55 8.22
N GLY A 125 -14.15 -16.42 8.07
CA GLY A 125 -12.98 -16.50 8.96
C GLY A 125 -11.80 -15.62 8.54
N GLY A 126 -11.93 -14.84 7.46
CA GLY A 126 -10.85 -14.04 6.87
C GLY A 126 -10.23 -14.67 5.62
N ILE A 127 -8.96 -14.38 5.36
CA ILE A 127 -8.22 -14.84 4.18
C ILE A 127 -7.94 -16.35 4.29
N ASN A 128 -8.21 -17.10 3.22
CA ASN A 128 -7.95 -18.54 3.17
C ASN A 128 -7.45 -18.98 1.78
N ASP A 129 -6.93 -20.19 1.70
CA ASP A 129 -6.57 -20.83 0.43
C ASP A 129 -7.84 -21.17 -0.38
N PRO A 130 -7.82 -21.06 -1.72
CA PRO A 130 -8.89 -21.57 -2.56
C PRO A 130 -9.06 -23.09 -2.37
N GLU A 131 -10.29 -23.59 -2.50
CA GLU A 131 -10.54 -25.03 -2.59
C GLU A 131 -9.78 -25.61 -3.80
N LYS A 132 -9.15 -26.78 -3.63
CA LYS A 132 -8.37 -27.45 -4.68
C LYS A 132 -9.25 -28.05 -5.77
#